data_AF-A0A1J4MDQ4-F1
#
_entry.id   AF-A0A1J4MDQ4-F1
#
_cell.length_a   1.000
_cell.length_b   1.000
_cell.length_c   1.000
_cell.angle_alpha   90.00
_cell.angle_beta   90.00
_cell.angle_gamma   90.00
#
_symmetry.space_group_name_H-M   'P 1'
#
loop_
_entity.id
_entity.type
_entity.pdbx_description
1 polymer ?
#
loop_
_entity_poly.entity_id
_entity_poly.type
_entity_poly.pdbx_seq_one_letter_code
_entity_poly.pdbx_strand_id
1 'polypeptide(L)'
;MTVLGSGGHTTELLMLLKDLNIRDNMKLVCVIAKTDHLSRKKTIYVYSRELGLSEEQTENLIDFVDISRSREVGQSYLTSVFSSIKALSESVCVVFSERPDLLIVNGPGTCIPICYSALLLEVDVIFQKV
;
A
#
# COMPACT_ATOMS: atom_id res chain seq x y z
N MET A 1 -7.89 1.90 -0.94
CA MET A 1 -6.64 1.26 -0.46
C MET A 1 -5.54 1.45 -1.50
N THR A 2 -4.30 1.61 -1.06
CA THR A 2 -3.14 1.75 -1.92
C THR A 2 -1.94 0.98 -1.41
N VAL A 3 -1.06 0.49 -2.29
CA VAL A 3 0.17 -0.23 -1.89
C VAL A 3 1.38 0.66 -2.17
N LEU A 4 2.09 1.07 -1.11
CA LEU A 4 3.27 1.91 -1.22
C LEU A 4 4.51 1.08 -1.58
N GLY A 5 5.27 1.56 -2.56
CA GLY A 5 6.51 0.95 -3.02
C GLY A 5 7.74 1.79 -2.68
N SER A 6 8.81 1.14 -2.23
CA SER A 6 10.08 1.81 -1.92
C SER A 6 10.64 2.58 -3.12
N GLY A 7 11.19 3.78 -2.88
CA GLY A 7 11.86 4.58 -3.89
C GLY A 7 10.93 5.53 -4.66
N GLY A 8 11.02 5.50 -6.00
CA GLY A 8 10.25 6.36 -6.90
C GLY A 8 8.75 6.11 -6.87
N HIS A 9 8.35 4.84 -6.73
CA HIS A 9 6.97 4.36 -6.77
C HIS A 9 6.04 5.06 -5.76
N THR A 10 6.47 5.22 -4.50
CA THR A 10 5.69 5.98 -3.52
C THR A 10 5.45 7.42 -3.97
N THR A 11 6.42 8.07 -4.61
CA THR A 11 6.23 9.45 -5.11
C THR A 11 5.16 9.51 -6.18
N GLU A 12 5.27 8.62 -7.18
CA GLU A 12 4.34 8.57 -8.31
C GLU A 12 2.91 8.30 -7.82
N LEU A 13 2.78 7.37 -6.86
CA LEU A 13 1.52 7.05 -6.23
C LEU A 13 0.93 8.23 -5.46
N LEU A 14 1.73 8.92 -4.64
CA LEU A 14 1.28 10.10 -3.91
C LEU A 14 0.86 11.24 -4.85
N MET A 15 1.54 11.41 -6.00
CA MET A 15 1.15 12.41 -6.99
C MET A 15 -0.24 12.12 -7.59
N LEU A 16 -0.62 10.86 -7.77
CA LEU A 16 -1.94 10.49 -8.28
C LEU A 16 -3.03 10.63 -7.24
N LEU A 17 -2.70 10.35 -5.98
CA LEU A 17 -3.63 10.49 -4.88
C LEU A 17 -3.83 11.96 -4.45
N LYS A 18 -2.97 12.88 -4.91
CA LYS A 18 -3.01 14.31 -4.54
C LYS A 18 -4.34 14.98 -4.86
N ASP A 19 -4.98 14.59 -5.96
CA ASP A 19 -6.26 15.16 -6.39
C ASP A 19 -7.47 14.41 -5.78
N LEU A 20 -7.24 13.33 -5.03
CA LEU A 20 -8.29 12.64 -4.30
C LEU A 20 -8.59 13.41 -3.01
N ASN A 21 -9.86 13.74 -2.80
CA ASN A 21 -10.28 14.53 -1.66
C ASN A 21 -10.43 13.67 -0.39
N ILE A 22 -9.29 13.27 0.20
CA ILE A 22 -9.21 12.34 1.34
C ILE A 22 -9.89 12.90 2.60
N ARG A 23 -10.04 14.22 2.69
CA ARG A 23 -10.50 14.89 3.92
C ARG A 23 -11.95 14.61 4.33
N ASP A 24 -12.87 14.54 3.37
CA ASP A 24 -14.30 14.67 3.72
C ASP A 24 -15.12 13.41 3.46
N ASN A 25 -14.66 12.48 2.62
CA ASN A 25 -15.51 11.34 2.18
C ASN A 25 -14.78 10.00 1.96
N MET A 26 -13.47 9.89 2.20
CA MET A 26 -12.72 8.67 1.85
C MET A 26 -11.73 8.25 2.93
N LYS A 27 -11.79 6.98 3.33
CA LYS A 27 -10.79 6.34 4.19
C LYS A 27 -9.58 5.92 3.35
N LEU A 28 -8.42 6.55 3.56
CA LEU A 28 -7.17 6.11 2.89
C LEU A 28 -6.48 5.03 3.72
N VAL A 29 -6.45 3.82 3.18
CA VAL A 29 -5.65 2.69 3.71
C VAL A 29 -4.38 2.53 2.87
N CYS A 30 -3.21 2.65 3.50
CA CYS A 30 -1.89 2.51 2.90
C CYS A 30 -1.22 1.21 3.36
N VAL A 31 -1.08 0.26 2.44
CA VAL A 31 -0.36 -1.00 2.67
C VAL A 31 1.12 -0.79 2.39
N ILE A 32 1.98 -1.19 3.34
CA ILE A 32 3.43 -1.00 3.26
C ILE A 32 4.13 -2.33 3.53
N ALA A 33 5.27 -2.55 2.89
CA ALA A 33 6.16 -3.65 3.30
C ALA A 33 6.72 -3.39 4.70
N LYS A 34 6.75 -4.41 5.57
CA LYS A 34 7.35 -4.35 6.92
C LYS A 34 8.78 -3.79 6.96
N THR A 35 9.53 -3.95 5.87
CA THR A 35 10.92 -3.49 5.71
C THR A 35 11.04 -2.09 5.09
N ASP A 36 9.92 -1.42 4.78
CA ASP A 36 9.90 -0.12 4.08
C ASP A 36 9.32 1.02 4.95
N HIS A 37 10.09 1.41 5.97
CA HIS A 37 9.71 2.51 6.87
C HIS A 37 9.78 3.90 6.21
N LEU A 38 10.55 4.04 5.13
CA LEU A 38 10.75 5.34 4.46
C LEU A 38 9.48 5.78 3.73
N SER A 39 8.77 4.85 3.09
CA SER A 39 7.53 5.14 2.38
C SER A 39 6.43 5.68 3.31
N ARG A 40 6.34 5.17 4.55
CA ARG A 40 5.42 5.70 5.58
C ARG A 40 5.72 7.16 5.91
N LYS A 41 6.96 7.46 6.30
CA LYS A 41 7.39 8.82 6.66
C LYS A 41 7.19 9.80 5.52
N LYS A 42 7.52 9.38 4.30
CA LYS A 42 7.33 10.20 3.09
C LYS A 42 5.86 10.53 2.84
N THR A 43 4.97 9.55 3.03
CA THR A 43 3.52 9.74 2.87
C THR A 43 2.99 10.77 3.87
N ILE A 44 3.33 10.61 5.15
CA ILE A 44 2.95 11.56 6.20
C ILE A 44 3.46 12.97 5.88
N TYR A 45 4.74 13.09 5.49
CA TYR A 45 5.35 14.37 5.16
C TYR A 45 4.69 15.07 3.95
N VAL A 46 4.35 14.32 2.90
CA VAL A 46 3.72 14.92 1.71
C VAL A 46 2.29 15.35 2.03
N TYR A 47 1.49 14.48 2.66
CA TYR A 47 0.10 14.81 3.00
C TYR A 47 -0.03 15.91 4.06
N SER A 48 0.88 15.98 5.02
CA SER A 48 0.85 17.05 6.04
C SER A 48 0.99 18.43 5.39
N ARG A 49 1.84 18.54 4.37
CA ARG A 49 2.03 19.77 3.59
C ARG A 49 0.86 20.08 2.66
N GLU A 50 0.33 19.09 1.95
CA GLU A 50 -0.81 19.26 1.04
C GLU A 50 -2.08 19.66 1.80
N LEU A 51 -2.31 19.06 2.97
CA LEU A 51 -3.46 19.34 3.81
C LEU A 51 -3.24 20.57 4.73
N GLY A 52 -2.00 20.97 4.98
CA GLY A 52 -1.68 22.01 5.96
C GLY A 52 -1.96 21.56 7.40
N LEU A 53 -1.73 20.28 7.70
CA LEU A 53 -1.89 19.67 9.03
C LEU A 53 -0.52 19.37 9.63
N SER A 54 -0.48 19.13 10.94
CA SER A 54 0.71 18.53 11.55
C SER A 54 0.92 17.09 11.06
N GLU A 55 2.15 16.60 11.15
CA GLU A 55 2.47 15.20 10.81
C GLU A 55 1.67 14.21 11.67
N GLU A 56 1.48 14.51 12.97
CA GLU A 56 0.68 13.70 13.89
C GLU A 56 -0.79 13.64 13.48
N GLN A 57 -1.40 14.78 13.14
CA GLN A 57 -2.78 14.80 12.63
C GLN A 57 -2.91 14.03 11.31
N THR A 58 -1.91 14.12 10.45
CA THR A 58 -1.89 13.42 9.16
C THR A 58 -1.75 11.92 9.34
N GLU A 59 -0.91 11.47 10.27
CA GLU A 59 -0.76 10.05 10.60
C GLU A 59 -2.08 9.46 11.12
N ASN A 60 -2.83 10.22 11.92
CA ASN A 60 -4.15 9.79 12.40
C ASN A 60 -5.25 9.77 11.32
N LEU A 61 -5.03 10.40 10.16
CA LEU A 61 -5.98 10.39 9.03
C LEU A 61 -5.74 9.22 8.07
N ILE A 62 -4.61 8.52 8.16
CA ILE A 62 -4.19 7.50 7.21
C ILE A 62 -3.98 6.18 7.95
N ASP A 63 -4.71 5.15 7.53
CA ASP A 63 -4.56 3.82 8.10
C ASP A 63 -3.39 3.10 7.44
N PHE A 64 -2.31 2.90 8.18
CA PHE A 64 -1.14 2.17 7.72
C PHE A 64 -1.22 0.69 8.11
N VAL A 65 -1.06 -0.19 7.12
CA VAL A 65 -1.09 -1.65 7.31
C VAL A 65 0.20 -2.27 6.79
N ASP A 66 0.90 -3.04 7.63
CA ASP A 66 2.19 -3.63 7.27
C ASP A 66 2.06 -5.10 6.85
N ILE A 67 2.60 -5.44 5.68
CA ILE A 67 2.66 -6.81 5.16
C ILE A 67 4.10 -7.27 4.91
N SER A 68 4.34 -8.58 4.96
CA SER A 68 5.59 -9.19 4.51
C SER A 68 5.77 -9.07 3.00
N ARG A 69 7.01 -8.92 2.53
CA ARG A 69 7.33 -9.00 1.11
C ARG A 69 7.24 -10.44 0.63
N SER A 70 6.79 -10.63 -0.62
CA SER A 70 6.83 -11.95 -1.27
C SER A 70 8.26 -12.49 -1.41
N ARG A 71 9.23 -11.59 -1.62
CA ARG A 71 10.65 -11.91 -1.67
C ARG A 71 11.47 -10.76 -1.13
N GLU A 72 12.37 -11.06 -0.20
CA GLU A 72 13.36 -10.09 0.28
C GLU A 72 14.55 -9.98 -0.67
N VAL A 73 15.23 -8.82 -0.62
CA VAL A 73 16.41 -8.58 -1.45
C VAL A 73 17.51 -9.57 -1.07
N GLY A 74 18.04 -10.29 -2.07
CA GLY A 74 19.05 -11.33 -1.86
C GLY A 74 18.51 -12.70 -1.43
N GLN A 75 17.20 -12.86 -1.23
CA GLN A 75 16.60 -14.14 -0.90
C GLN A 75 16.65 -15.11 -2.11
N SER A 76 16.93 -16.39 -1.84
CA SER A 76 16.93 -17.45 -2.86
C SER A 76 15.51 -17.73 -3.37
N TYR A 77 15.38 -18.16 -4.62
CA TYR A 77 14.08 -18.46 -5.24
C TYR A 77 13.31 -19.56 -4.48
N LEU A 78 13.98 -20.61 -4.02
CA LEU A 78 13.33 -21.70 -3.29
C LEU A 78 12.74 -21.22 -1.96
N THR A 79 13.51 -20.46 -1.19
CA THR A 79 13.00 -19.91 0.08
C THR A 79 11.95 -18.83 -0.13
N SER A 80 11.95 -18.15 -1.29
CA SER A 80 10.96 -17.12 -1.62
C SER A 80 9.53 -17.66 -1.78
N VAL A 81 9.37 -18.96 -2.00
CA VAL A 81 8.04 -19.60 -2.06
C VAL A 81 7.32 -19.44 -0.72
N PHE A 82 8.01 -19.69 0.40
CA PHE A 82 7.41 -19.58 1.74
C PHE A 82 7.07 -18.14 2.11
N SER A 83 7.94 -17.19 1.81
CA SER A 83 7.65 -15.76 2.02
C SER A 83 6.52 -15.27 1.12
N SER A 84 6.38 -15.81 -0.10
CA SER A 84 5.27 -15.50 -1.02
C SER A 84 3.94 -16.02 -0.48
N ILE A 85 3.88 -17.25 0.02
CA ILE A 85 2.67 -17.81 0.65
C ILE A 85 2.28 -16.99 1.89
N LYS A 86 3.27 -16.62 2.72
CA LYS A 86 3.04 -15.76 3.89
C LYS A 86 2.48 -14.40 3.48
N ALA A 87 3.11 -13.73 2.52
CA ALA A 87 2.67 -12.43 2.03
C ALA A 87 1.25 -12.50 1.44
N LEU A 88 0.92 -13.58 0.73
CA LEU A 88 -0.41 -13.83 0.22
C LEU A 88 -1.44 -14.00 1.34
N SER A 89 -1.15 -14.83 2.35
CA SER A 89 -2.06 -15.01 3.49
C SER A 89 -2.31 -13.72 4.26
N GLU A 90 -1.25 -12.92 4.50
CA GLU A 90 -1.38 -11.61 5.13
C GLU A 90 -2.24 -10.68 4.24
N SER A 91 -2.02 -10.70 2.93
CA SER A 91 -2.76 -9.87 1.98
C SER A 91 -4.25 -10.21 1.90
N VAL A 92 -4.61 -11.50 1.92
CA VAL A 92 -6.02 -11.95 1.95
C VAL A 92 -6.70 -11.44 3.22
N CYS A 93 -6.03 -11.56 4.37
CA CYS A 93 -6.54 -11.08 5.65
C CYS A 93 -6.78 -9.56 5.62
N VAL A 94 -5.81 -8.80 5.09
CA VAL A 94 -5.91 -7.33 4.99
C VAL A 94 -7.05 -6.90 4.08
N VAL A 95 -7.16 -7.45 2.87
CA VAL A 95 -8.23 -7.09 1.92
C VAL A 95 -9.60 -7.49 2.48
N PHE A 96 -9.71 -8.67 3.11
CA PHE A 96 -10.95 -9.12 3.72
C PHE A 96 -11.40 -8.23 4.90
N SER A 97 -10.46 -7.73 5.69
CA SER A 97 -10.73 -6.91 6.88
C SER A 97 -11.05 -5.46 6.51
N GLU A 98 -10.25 -4.87 5.62
CA GLU A 98 -10.40 -3.47 5.22
C GLU A 98 -11.50 -3.25 4.18
N ARG A 99 -11.85 -4.29 3.40
CA ARG A 99 -12.89 -4.27 2.35
C ARG A 99 -12.82 -3.01 1.48
N PRO A 100 -11.69 -2.74 0.82
CA PRO A 100 -11.54 -1.49 0.08
C PRO A 100 -12.47 -1.45 -1.13
N ASP A 101 -13.14 -0.31 -1.36
CA ASP A 101 -13.95 -0.11 -2.57
C ASP A 101 -13.10 0.08 -3.83
N LEU A 102 -11.87 0.58 -3.65
CA LEU A 102 -10.93 0.85 -4.73
C LEU A 102 -9.51 0.49 -4.30
N LEU A 103 -8.83 -0.34 -5.08
CA LEU A 103 -7.41 -0.62 -4.95
C LEU A 103 -6.62 0.10 -6.05
N ILE A 104 -5.71 1.00 -5.64
CA ILE A 104 -4.75 1.69 -6.52
C ILE A 104 -3.36 1.15 -6.24
N VAL A 105 -2.63 0.74 -7.26
CA VAL A 105 -1.26 0.23 -7.12
C VAL A 105 -0.36 0.78 -8.20
N ASN A 106 0.86 1.19 -7.82
CA ASN A 106 1.87 1.71 -8.75
C ASN A 106 3.26 1.08 -8.49
N GLY A 107 3.32 -0.26 -8.52
CA GLY A 107 4.54 -1.07 -8.33
C GLY A 107 5.07 -1.10 -6.88
N PRO A 108 5.76 -2.16 -6.38
CA PRO A 108 6.58 -3.22 -7.00
C PRO A 108 6.03 -4.64 -6.70
N GLY A 109 6.84 -5.72 -6.73
CA GLY A 109 6.38 -7.11 -6.48
C GLY A 109 5.58 -7.36 -5.18
N THR A 110 5.64 -6.44 -4.20
CA THR A 110 4.79 -6.42 -2.99
C THR A 110 3.30 -6.24 -3.29
N CYS A 111 2.93 -5.59 -4.41
CA CYS A 111 1.52 -5.39 -4.74
C CYS A 111 0.84 -6.67 -5.24
N ILE A 112 1.60 -7.62 -5.79
CA ILE A 112 1.06 -8.87 -6.38
C ILE A 112 0.13 -9.63 -5.42
N PRO A 113 0.54 -9.97 -4.17
CA PRO A 113 -0.34 -10.69 -3.25
C PRO A 113 -1.60 -9.89 -2.87
N ILE A 114 -1.52 -8.56 -2.75
CA ILE A 114 -2.68 -7.69 -2.48
C ILE A 114 -3.63 -7.68 -3.68
N CYS A 115 -3.13 -7.49 -4.90
CA CYS A 115 -3.94 -7.49 -6.10
C CYS A 115 -4.63 -8.84 -6.32
N TYR A 116 -3.90 -9.94 -6.10
CA TYR A 116 -4.47 -11.28 -6.19
C TYR A 116 -5.55 -11.49 -5.12
N SER A 117 -5.34 -10.99 -3.90
CA SER A 117 -6.34 -11.05 -2.83
C SER A 117 -7.59 -10.24 -3.15
N ALA A 118 -7.45 -9.06 -3.75
CA ALA A 118 -8.57 -8.24 -4.22
C ALA A 118 -9.36 -8.95 -5.32
N LEU A 119 -8.67 -9.59 -6.28
CA LEU A 119 -9.33 -10.40 -7.31
C LEU A 119 -10.10 -11.59 -6.72
N LEU A 120 -9.50 -12.30 -5.75
CA LEU A 120 -10.15 -13.44 -5.08
C LEU A 120 -11.41 -13.05 -4.30
N LEU A 121 -11.47 -11.80 -3.82
CA LEU A 121 -12.56 -11.27 -3.00
C LEU A 121 -13.52 -10.35 -3.79
N GLU A 122 -13.41 -10.33 -5.12
CA GLU A 122 -14.26 -9.54 -6.02
C GLU A 122 -14.29 -8.03 -5.72
N VAL A 123 -13.12 -7.47 -5.35
CA VAL A 123 -12.94 -6.03 -5.16
C VAL A 123 -12.58 -5.35 -6.50
N ASP A 124 -13.11 -4.16 -6.76
CA ASP A 124 -12.74 -3.35 -7.94
C ASP A 124 -11.26 -2.90 -7.87
N VAL A 125 -10.46 -3.33 -8.86
CA VAL A 125 -9.03 -3.04 -8.94
C VAL A 125 -8.72 -2.13 -10.13
N ILE A 126 -8.11 -0.96 -9.86
CA ILE A 126 -7.57 -0.08 -10.91
C ILE A 126 -6.05 -0.25 -10.94
N PHE A 127 -5.55 -0.84 -12.02
CA PHE A 127 -4.12 -0.93 -12.30
C PHE A 127 -3.65 0.31 -13.07
N GLN A 128 -2.56 0.91 -12.61
CA GLN A 128 -1.81 1.85 -13.42
C GLN A 128 -0.56 1.16 -13.97
N LYS A 129 -0.47 1.07 -15.30
CA LYS A 129 0.80 0.78 -15.97
C LYS A 129 1.57 2.09 -16.08
N VAL A 130 2.75 2.15 -15.47
CA VAL A 130 3.78 3.16 -15.79
C VAL A 130 4.45 2.78 -17.09
#